data_AF-A0A7G5YWT6-F1
#
_entry.id   AF-A0A7G5YWT6-F1
#
_cell.length_a   1.000
_cell.length_b   1.000
_cell.length_c   1.000
_cell.angle_alpha   90.00
_cell.angle_beta   90.00
_cell.angle_gamma   90.00
#
_symmetry.space_group_name_H-M   'P 1'
#
loop_
_entity.id
_entity.type
_entity.pdbx_description
1 polymer ?
#
loop_
_entity_poly.entity_id
_entity_poly.type
_entity_poly.pdbx_seq_one_letter_code
_entity_poly.pdbx_strand_id
1 'polypeptide(L)'
;MDIRIGQPGSGTDADMLSRFFAEFLDENAFSEFRRIERLFENLRRQGSTVSGYPVIRPSDCARITTSLDGFFTQCMPQFRTRDPNVTERFEELIGAFHEFCRAIFPSEATAVLVLHGKVLLFMGRTQQVIDLVSHLVMRPYAVENSMGHCTDLTDLFAQAHLRQGTLNTVPVSFIAFGAWLLAQPKAPSAISIALRMAPYVNHEQHGRIVILRSAVIRWASKAYLRATRGHIGVGRNMTVFVMKWIYAGLMAATYFSLRRSARHSAPFSLRMNRSGDALVTRGMGGIGDLLMMVPGLEALARKQGKSIDFAIPRKFFPVFAHNPLIRLIDIDGPALDISTYRQFANLSLCPAGRYESRTRPFVKRGRVEIFARAMGVRLSDLQTQGWHINQFLSPDEQGFCDAFLTREGLGARPIIGVQPFSRDSYKDHPGIAAIIAALSDQYDIVIFHHVANGLPQGPGIATTAGVALANSLALVSRVKVMVCVDSAFLHAAAAHDIPTIALFGPTDARTFTRHHPKVTILWKPQSFGCVPCWRNEDMPCQVTGQRSLSPCLAAITTAEVVDAVKAAIGTNR
;
A
#
# COMPACT_ATOMS: atom_id res chain seq x y z
N MET A 1 -84.38 -30.72 5.47
CA MET A 1 -83.41 -31.47 6.29
C MET A 1 -82.36 -32.01 5.34
N ASP A 2 -81.20 -31.38 5.28
CA ASP A 2 -79.91 -32.07 5.43
C ASP A 2 -78.77 -31.06 5.31
N ILE A 3 -78.06 -30.89 6.43
CA ILE A 3 -76.83 -30.14 6.56
C ILE A 3 -75.70 -31.17 6.47
N ARG A 4 -74.77 -31.00 5.53
CA ARG A 4 -73.44 -31.61 5.61
C ARG A 4 -72.40 -30.52 5.84
N ILE A 5 -71.67 -30.68 6.94
CA ILE A 5 -70.57 -29.84 7.39
C ILE A 5 -69.28 -30.27 6.65
N GLY A 6 -68.54 -29.30 6.13
CA GLY A 6 -67.12 -29.42 5.81
C GLY A 6 -66.34 -28.36 6.60
N GLN A 7 -65.39 -28.79 7.43
CA GLN A 7 -64.60 -27.95 8.33
C GLN A 7 -63.68 -26.95 7.58
N PRO A 8 -63.42 -25.74 8.12
CA PRO A 8 -62.30 -24.92 7.67
C PRO A 8 -61.03 -25.28 8.46
N GLY A 9 -59.99 -25.71 7.73
CA GLY A 9 -58.66 -25.97 8.25
C GLY A 9 -57.93 -24.71 8.69
N SER A 10 -57.34 -24.74 9.87
CA SER A 10 -56.59 -23.66 10.51
C SER A 10 -55.09 -23.70 10.18
N GLY A 11 -54.71 -23.58 8.90
CA GLY A 11 -53.32 -23.78 8.45
C GLY A 11 -52.76 -22.87 7.34
N THR A 12 -53.49 -21.87 6.83
CA THR A 12 -53.11 -21.21 5.56
C THR A 12 -52.52 -19.80 5.66
N ASP A 13 -52.91 -18.99 6.64
CA ASP A 13 -52.52 -17.55 6.63
C ASP A 13 -51.08 -17.30 7.08
N ALA A 14 -50.55 -18.07 8.04
CA ALA A 14 -49.16 -17.93 8.50
C ALA A 14 -48.16 -18.47 7.45
N ASP A 15 -48.53 -19.49 6.67
CA ASP A 15 -47.69 -20.08 5.63
C ASP A 15 -47.69 -19.20 4.36
N MET A 16 -48.79 -18.52 4.05
CA MET A 16 -48.86 -17.57 2.94
C MET A 16 -48.08 -16.28 3.24
N LEU A 17 -48.20 -15.72 4.45
CA LEU A 17 -47.41 -14.56 4.89
C LEU A 17 -45.90 -14.88 4.89
N SER A 18 -45.50 -16.04 5.41
CA SER A 18 -44.08 -16.42 5.42
C SER A 18 -43.52 -16.65 4.01
N ARG A 19 -44.29 -17.23 3.08
CA ARG A 19 -43.91 -17.32 1.66
C ARG A 19 -43.83 -15.96 0.99
N PHE A 20 -44.80 -15.08 1.20
CA PHE A 20 -44.77 -13.71 0.66
C PHE A 20 -43.57 -12.91 1.18
N PHE A 21 -43.27 -13.01 2.49
CA PHE A 21 -42.08 -12.38 3.05
C PHE A 21 -40.79 -13.00 2.51
N ALA A 22 -40.72 -14.31 2.31
CA ALA A 22 -39.56 -14.96 1.71
C ALA A 22 -39.34 -14.50 0.26
N GLU A 23 -40.41 -14.47 -0.56
CA GLU A 23 -40.38 -14.06 -1.96
C GLU A 23 -40.05 -12.57 -2.12
N PHE A 24 -40.61 -11.70 -1.27
CA PHE A 24 -40.29 -10.27 -1.24
C PHE A 24 -38.85 -9.99 -0.76
N LEU A 25 -38.37 -10.74 0.24
CA LEU A 25 -36.99 -10.62 0.72
C LEU A 25 -36.00 -11.09 -0.34
N ASP A 26 -36.32 -12.14 -1.09
CA ASP A 26 -35.53 -12.61 -2.23
C ASP A 26 -35.53 -11.55 -3.35
N GLU A 27 -36.68 -11.01 -3.76
CA GLU A 27 -36.73 -9.97 -4.80
C GLU A 27 -35.89 -8.73 -4.44
N ASN A 28 -35.95 -8.29 -3.18
CA ASN A 28 -35.18 -7.15 -2.70
C ASN A 28 -33.68 -7.46 -2.62
N ALA A 29 -33.31 -8.64 -2.13
CA ALA A 29 -31.92 -9.11 -2.14
C ALA A 29 -31.36 -9.17 -3.57
N PHE A 30 -32.10 -9.74 -4.51
CA PHE A 30 -31.71 -9.78 -5.93
C PHE A 30 -31.66 -8.38 -6.57
N SER A 31 -32.50 -7.44 -6.14
CA SER A 31 -32.44 -6.04 -6.57
C SER A 31 -31.13 -5.36 -6.16
N GLU A 32 -30.75 -5.47 -4.88
CA GLU A 32 -29.48 -4.92 -4.39
C GLU A 32 -28.27 -5.61 -5.02
N PHE A 33 -28.30 -6.94 -5.21
CA PHE A 33 -27.22 -7.64 -5.90
C PHE A 33 -27.04 -7.15 -7.36
N ARG A 34 -28.13 -7.00 -8.12
CA ARG A 34 -28.12 -6.41 -9.48
C ARG A 34 -27.64 -4.96 -9.49
N ARG A 35 -27.85 -4.22 -8.41
CA ARG A 35 -27.30 -2.86 -8.26
C ARG A 35 -25.79 -2.91 -8.10
N ILE A 36 -25.25 -3.84 -7.32
CA ILE A 36 -23.79 -4.03 -7.17
C ILE A 36 -23.15 -4.44 -8.49
N GLU A 37 -23.75 -5.39 -9.22
CA GLU A 37 -23.29 -5.81 -10.56
C GLU A 37 -23.20 -4.61 -11.52
N ARG A 38 -24.25 -3.76 -11.56
CA ARG A 38 -24.26 -2.54 -12.37
C ARG A 38 -23.20 -1.53 -11.95
N LEU A 39 -22.98 -1.35 -10.65
CA LEU A 39 -21.93 -0.46 -10.14
C LEU A 39 -20.53 -0.97 -10.56
N PHE A 40 -20.29 -2.28 -10.46
CA PHE A 40 -19.03 -2.87 -10.88
C PHE A 40 -18.81 -2.75 -12.40
N GLU A 41 -19.82 -3.03 -13.20
CA GLU A 41 -19.74 -2.88 -14.66
C GLU A 41 -19.49 -1.41 -15.07
N ASN A 42 -20.14 -0.46 -14.39
CA ASN A 42 -19.88 0.96 -14.59
C ASN A 42 -18.44 1.34 -14.23
N LEU A 43 -17.87 0.78 -13.16
CA LEU A 43 -16.45 0.98 -12.84
C LEU A 43 -15.55 0.43 -13.95
N ARG A 44 -15.79 -0.79 -14.45
CA ARG A 44 -14.97 -1.40 -15.52
C ARG A 44 -14.95 -0.56 -16.80
N ARG A 45 -16.00 0.20 -17.07
CA ARG A 45 -16.12 1.08 -18.25
C ARG A 45 -15.42 2.43 -18.07
N GLN A 46 -14.99 2.79 -16.86
CA GLN A 46 -14.26 4.04 -16.66
C GLN A 46 -12.87 3.95 -17.31
N GLY A 47 -12.50 4.99 -18.05
CA GLY A 47 -11.21 5.07 -18.73
C GLY A 47 -10.03 5.30 -17.78
N SER A 48 -8.88 5.60 -18.36
CA SER A 48 -7.66 5.96 -17.63
C SER A 48 -7.35 7.45 -17.75
N THR A 49 -6.60 7.97 -16.79
CA THR A 49 -5.94 9.28 -16.88
C THR A 49 -4.92 9.27 -18.03
N VAL A 50 -4.43 10.46 -18.40
CA VAL A 50 -3.33 10.58 -19.38
C VAL A 50 -2.10 9.77 -18.94
N SER A 51 -1.90 9.62 -17.63
CA SER A 51 -0.82 8.81 -17.06
C SER A 51 -1.10 7.30 -17.05
N GLY A 52 -2.14 6.83 -17.75
CA GLY A 52 -2.46 5.41 -17.87
C GLY A 52 -2.97 4.77 -16.57
N TYR A 53 -3.28 5.57 -15.55
CA TYR A 53 -3.88 5.09 -14.31
C TYR A 53 -5.39 5.12 -14.42
N PRO A 54 -6.14 4.14 -13.90
CA PRO A 54 -7.59 4.17 -13.92
C PRO A 54 -8.13 5.45 -13.27
N VAL A 55 -9.16 6.05 -13.87
CA VAL A 55 -9.89 7.20 -13.27
C VAL A 55 -10.59 6.80 -11.96
N ILE A 56 -10.81 5.50 -11.80
CA ILE A 56 -11.41 4.85 -10.64
C ILE A 56 -10.53 5.07 -9.43
N ARG A 57 -11.12 5.43 -8.30
CA ARG A 57 -10.40 5.70 -7.06
C ARG A 57 -10.45 4.49 -6.11
N PRO A 58 -9.50 4.38 -5.15
CA PRO A 58 -9.58 3.37 -4.10
C PRO A 58 -10.90 3.42 -3.34
N SER A 59 -11.44 4.62 -3.08
CA SER A 59 -12.72 4.79 -2.40
C SER A 59 -13.93 4.27 -3.19
N ASP A 60 -13.84 4.25 -4.53
CA ASP A 60 -14.88 3.67 -5.38
C ASP A 60 -14.88 2.13 -5.24
N CYS A 61 -13.71 1.51 -5.16
CA CYS A 61 -13.59 0.07 -4.84
C CYS A 61 -14.09 -0.24 -3.42
N ALA A 62 -13.69 0.55 -2.43
CA ALA A 62 -14.10 0.36 -1.04
C ALA A 62 -15.63 0.41 -0.85
N ARG A 63 -16.33 1.24 -1.64
CA ARG A 63 -17.80 1.29 -1.65
C ARG A 63 -18.41 -0.02 -2.12
N ILE A 64 -17.90 -0.62 -3.19
CA ILE A 64 -18.38 -1.93 -3.66
C ILE A 64 -18.11 -3.01 -2.62
N THR A 65 -16.92 -3.04 -2.02
CA THR A 65 -16.61 -3.98 -0.92
C THR A 65 -17.61 -3.82 0.23
N THR A 66 -17.95 -2.58 0.60
CA THR A 66 -18.94 -2.29 1.65
C THR A 66 -20.35 -2.75 1.25
N SER A 67 -20.75 -2.56 -0.01
CA SER A 67 -22.04 -3.04 -0.52
C SER A 67 -22.12 -4.58 -0.54
N LEU A 68 -21.03 -5.26 -0.90
CA LEU A 68 -20.94 -6.73 -0.85
C LEU A 68 -21.03 -7.25 0.59
N ASP A 69 -20.37 -6.61 1.54
CA ASP A 69 -20.45 -6.95 2.97
C ASP A 69 -21.86 -6.72 3.54
N GLY A 70 -22.51 -5.63 3.14
CA GLY A 70 -23.90 -5.33 3.46
C GLY A 70 -24.86 -6.38 2.90
N PHE A 71 -24.70 -6.76 1.63
CA PHE A 71 -25.48 -7.82 1.00
C PHE A 71 -25.29 -9.18 1.70
N PHE A 72 -24.05 -9.55 2.01
CA PHE A 72 -23.75 -10.77 2.79
C PHE A 72 -24.45 -10.75 4.14
N THR A 73 -24.40 -9.62 4.86
CA THR A 73 -25.05 -9.46 6.16
C THR A 73 -26.57 -9.62 6.08
N GLN A 74 -27.20 -9.04 5.05
CA GLN A 74 -28.63 -9.16 4.81
C GLN A 74 -29.05 -10.59 4.47
N CYS A 75 -28.23 -11.31 3.70
CA CYS A 75 -28.53 -12.66 3.21
C CYS A 75 -27.86 -13.78 4.02
N MET A 76 -27.39 -13.51 5.24
CA MET A 76 -26.73 -14.52 6.09
C MET A 76 -27.51 -15.84 6.23
N PRO A 77 -28.86 -15.87 6.29
CA PRO A 77 -29.61 -17.13 6.28
C PRO A 77 -29.34 -17.99 5.03
N GLN A 78 -29.36 -17.39 3.84
CA GLN A 78 -29.11 -18.07 2.56
C GLN A 78 -27.66 -18.57 2.47
N PHE A 79 -26.69 -17.80 2.98
CA PHE A 79 -25.29 -18.26 3.08
C PHE A 79 -25.14 -19.43 4.08
N ARG A 80 -25.95 -19.46 5.15
CA ARG A 80 -25.93 -20.55 6.12
C ARG A 80 -26.51 -21.85 5.54
N THR A 81 -27.58 -21.76 4.75
CA THR A 81 -28.18 -22.91 4.05
C THR A 81 -27.43 -23.29 2.77
N ARG A 82 -26.50 -22.45 2.31
CA ARG A 82 -25.70 -22.60 1.08
C ARG A 82 -26.58 -22.66 -0.17
N ASP A 83 -27.55 -21.75 -0.25
CA ASP A 83 -28.38 -21.60 -1.45
C ASP A 83 -27.48 -21.29 -2.67
N PRO A 84 -27.45 -22.16 -3.71
CA PRO A 84 -26.59 -21.97 -4.87
C PRO A 84 -26.94 -20.69 -5.65
N ASN A 85 -28.22 -20.28 -5.70
CA ASN A 85 -28.65 -19.10 -6.46
C ASN A 85 -28.02 -17.80 -5.95
N VAL A 86 -27.75 -17.73 -4.64
CA VAL A 86 -27.13 -16.58 -4.00
C VAL A 86 -25.61 -16.77 -3.87
N THR A 87 -25.19 -17.93 -3.40
CA THR A 87 -23.77 -18.16 -3.04
C THR A 87 -22.85 -18.25 -4.25
N GLU A 88 -23.26 -18.91 -5.34
CA GLU A 88 -22.42 -19.03 -6.55
C GLU A 88 -22.26 -17.69 -7.26
N ARG A 89 -23.36 -16.94 -7.41
CA ARG A 89 -23.33 -15.59 -7.98
C ARG A 89 -22.47 -14.63 -7.17
N PHE A 90 -22.57 -14.70 -5.83
CA PHE A 90 -21.74 -13.89 -4.96
C PHE A 90 -20.25 -14.24 -5.11
N GLU A 91 -19.90 -15.52 -5.12
CA GLU A 91 -18.52 -16.00 -5.29
C GLU A 91 -17.94 -15.59 -6.66
N GLU A 92 -18.73 -15.68 -7.73
CA GLU A 92 -18.33 -15.21 -9.05
C GLU A 92 -18.06 -13.70 -9.07
N LEU A 93 -18.99 -12.90 -8.54
CA LEU A 93 -18.87 -11.45 -8.51
C LEU A 93 -17.70 -10.99 -7.65
N ILE A 94 -17.55 -11.52 -6.44
CA ILE A 94 -16.46 -11.14 -5.53
C ILE A 94 -15.09 -11.59 -6.07
N GLY A 95 -15.03 -12.73 -6.75
CA GLY A 95 -13.83 -13.22 -7.44
C GLY A 95 -13.43 -12.31 -8.60
N ALA A 96 -14.38 -11.97 -9.48
CA ALA A 96 -14.15 -11.05 -10.58
C ALA A 96 -13.75 -9.64 -10.09
N PHE A 97 -14.39 -9.17 -9.02
CA PHE A 97 -14.07 -7.89 -8.40
C PHE A 97 -12.69 -7.89 -7.72
N HIS A 98 -12.29 -8.99 -7.08
CA HIS A 98 -10.96 -9.16 -6.53
C HIS A 98 -9.88 -9.05 -7.62
N GLU A 99 -10.02 -9.77 -8.73
CA GLU A 99 -9.06 -9.73 -9.85
C GLU A 99 -8.96 -8.33 -10.45
N PHE A 100 -10.09 -7.65 -10.59
CA PHE A 100 -10.14 -6.26 -11.01
C PHE A 100 -9.37 -5.34 -10.06
N CYS A 101 -9.64 -5.42 -8.75
CA CYS A 101 -8.92 -4.62 -7.76
C CYS A 101 -7.43 -4.97 -7.71
N ARG A 102 -7.06 -6.24 -7.89
CA ARG A 102 -5.65 -6.70 -7.85
C ARG A 102 -4.80 -6.03 -8.93
N ALA A 103 -5.39 -5.78 -10.10
CA ALA A 103 -4.71 -5.09 -11.21
C ALA A 103 -4.50 -3.58 -10.95
N ILE A 104 -5.34 -2.95 -10.11
CA ILE A 104 -5.39 -1.49 -9.98
C ILE A 104 -4.93 -1.02 -8.59
N PHE A 105 -5.51 -1.57 -7.52
CA PHE A 105 -5.30 -1.19 -6.13
C PHE A 105 -5.12 -2.45 -5.25
N PRO A 106 -3.88 -2.95 -5.07
CA PRO A 106 -3.62 -4.17 -4.30
C PRO A 106 -4.12 -4.13 -2.84
N SER A 107 -4.10 -2.95 -2.21
CA SER A 107 -4.69 -2.76 -0.87
C SER A 107 -6.21 -3.03 -0.86
N GLU A 108 -6.94 -2.54 -1.86
CA GLU A 108 -8.39 -2.79 -1.99
C GLU A 108 -8.67 -4.24 -2.34
N ALA A 109 -7.84 -4.86 -3.19
CA ALA A 109 -7.92 -6.29 -3.47
C ALA A 109 -7.78 -7.12 -2.20
N THR A 110 -6.87 -6.73 -1.30
CA THR A 110 -6.72 -7.40 0.00
C THR A 110 -7.98 -7.27 0.86
N ALA A 111 -8.66 -6.12 0.84
CA ALA A 111 -9.92 -5.94 1.57
C ALA A 111 -11.02 -6.86 1.02
N VAL A 112 -11.13 -6.98 -0.30
CA VAL A 112 -12.06 -7.92 -0.97
C VAL A 112 -11.72 -9.37 -0.59
N LEU A 113 -10.44 -9.74 -0.57
CA LEU A 113 -9.98 -11.06 -0.20
C LEU A 113 -10.31 -11.39 1.27
N VAL A 114 -10.17 -10.42 2.19
CA VAL A 114 -10.59 -10.56 3.59
C VAL A 114 -12.10 -10.78 3.70
N LEU A 115 -12.91 -10.01 2.97
CA LEU A 115 -14.37 -10.20 2.94
C LEU A 115 -14.71 -11.60 2.42
N HIS A 116 -14.13 -12.01 1.29
CA HIS A 116 -14.35 -13.33 0.71
C HIS A 116 -13.99 -14.45 1.69
N GLY A 117 -12.84 -14.36 2.35
CA GLY A 117 -12.44 -15.32 3.38
C GLY A 117 -13.40 -15.38 4.57
N LYS A 118 -13.97 -14.24 5.01
CA LYS A 118 -15.01 -14.23 6.06
C LYS A 118 -16.27 -14.98 5.64
N VAL A 119 -16.74 -14.75 4.41
CA VAL A 119 -17.93 -15.44 3.86
C VAL A 119 -17.69 -16.95 3.77
N LEU A 120 -16.55 -17.37 3.20
CA LEU A 120 -16.18 -18.78 3.10
C LEU A 120 -16.06 -19.45 4.47
N LEU A 121 -15.45 -18.77 5.44
CA LEU A 121 -15.33 -19.27 6.81
C LEU A 121 -16.70 -19.39 7.49
N PHE A 122 -17.62 -18.45 7.25
CA PHE A 122 -18.99 -18.50 7.76
C PHE A 122 -19.73 -19.72 7.21
N MET A 123 -19.57 -20.03 5.92
CA MET A 123 -20.15 -21.22 5.28
C MET A 123 -19.46 -22.54 5.69
N GLY A 124 -18.38 -22.48 6.48
CA GLY A 124 -17.61 -23.65 6.91
C GLY A 124 -16.65 -24.20 5.87
N ARG A 125 -16.35 -23.47 4.79
CA ARG A 125 -15.43 -23.87 3.72
C ARG A 125 -13.96 -23.57 4.09
N THR A 126 -13.46 -24.23 5.14
CA THR A 126 -12.14 -23.93 5.75
C THR A 126 -10.96 -24.11 4.80
N GLN A 127 -10.97 -25.13 3.94
CA GLN A 127 -9.88 -25.35 2.99
C GLN A 127 -9.76 -24.21 1.98
N GLN A 128 -10.89 -23.75 1.44
CA GLN A 128 -10.93 -22.62 0.50
C GLN A 128 -10.44 -21.32 1.17
N VAL A 129 -10.73 -21.11 2.46
CA VAL A 129 -10.17 -19.97 3.22
C VAL A 129 -8.64 -20.07 3.28
N ILE A 130 -8.10 -21.24 3.59
CA ILE A 130 -6.65 -21.46 3.66
C ILE A 130 -6.02 -21.18 2.30
N ASP A 131 -6.54 -21.77 1.23
CA ASP A 131 -6.02 -21.60 -0.13
C ASP A 131 -6.07 -20.13 -0.56
N LEU A 132 -7.15 -19.41 -0.21
CA LEU A 132 -7.34 -18.00 -0.53
C LEU A 132 -6.34 -17.08 0.18
N VAL A 133 -6.11 -17.26 1.49
CA VAL A 133 -5.33 -16.29 2.29
C VAL A 133 -3.87 -16.66 2.49
N SER A 134 -3.48 -17.94 2.34
CA SER A 134 -2.14 -18.44 2.67
C SER A 134 -1.02 -17.67 1.98
N HIS A 135 -1.22 -17.33 0.70
CA HIS A 135 -0.24 -16.61 -0.11
C HIS A 135 0.19 -15.28 0.53
N LEU A 136 -0.76 -14.52 1.09
CA LEU A 136 -0.51 -13.22 1.72
C LEU A 136 -0.15 -13.36 3.20
N VAL A 137 -0.69 -14.35 3.91
CA VAL A 137 -0.29 -14.61 5.30
C VAL A 137 1.18 -14.99 5.37
N MET A 138 1.67 -15.84 4.47
CA MET A 138 3.09 -16.20 4.40
C MET A 138 3.98 -15.07 3.85
N ARG A 139 3.38 -14.03 3.27
CA ARG A 139 4.07 -12.84 2.76
C ARG A 139 3.52 -11.56 3.40
N PRO A 140 3.72 -11.36 4.72
CA PRO A 140 3.22 -10.16 5.42
C PRO A 140 3.86 -8.86 4.92
N TYR A 141 4.96 -8.96 4.16
CA TYR A 141 5.62 -7.88 3.46
C TYR A 141 5.00 -7.54 2.09
N ALA A 142 4.11 -8.36 1.55
CA ALA A 142 3.35 -8.07 0.34
C ALA A 142 2.03 -7.32 0.63
N VAL A 143 1.58 -7.31 1.89
CA VAL A 143 0.36 -6.59 2.29
C VAL A 143 0.64 -5.08 2.36
N GLU A 144 -0.09 -4.32 1.55
CA GLU A 144 0.10 -2.88 1.40
C GLU A 144 -0.77 -2.07 2.37
N ASN A 145 -0.19 -1.01 2.96
CA ASN A 145 -0.88 0.11 3.64
C ASN A 145 -1.93 -0.17 4.73
N SER A 146 -2.19 -1.42 5.12
CA SER A 146 -3.17 -1.75 6.16
C SER A 146 -2.65 -2.83 7.10
N MET A 147 -2.32 -2.42 8.33
CA MET A 147 -2.02 -3.36 9.41
C MET A 147 -3.26 -4.20 9.79
N GLY A 148 -4.45 -3.62 9.61
CA GLY A 148 -5.72 -4.31 9.81
C GLY A 148 -5.80 -5.54 8.91
N HIS A 149 -5.47 -5.40 7.62
CA HIS A 149 -5.47 -6.51 6.68
C HIS A 149 -4.50 -7.63 7.08
N CYS A 150 -3.27 -7.31 7.48
CA CYS A 150 -2.34 -8.33 7.99
C CYS A 150 -2.95 -9.13 9.14
N THR A 151 -3.65 -8.42 10.05
CA THR A 151 -4.27 -9.04 11.22
C THR A 151 -5.47 -9.89 10.84
N ASP A 152 -6.34 -9.40 9.97
CA ASP A 152 -7.56 -10.09 9.54
C ASP A 152 -7.26 -11.32 8.69
N LEU A 153 -6.28 -11.25 7.78
CA LEU A 153 -5.81 -12.41 7.01
C LEU A 153 -5.25 -13.50 7.92
N THR A 154 -4.40 -13.12 8.87
CA THR A 154 -3.78 -14.07 9.81
C THR A 154 -4.84 -14.69 10.72
N ASP A 155 -5.86 -13.93 11.12
CA ASP A 155 -6.97 -14.42 11.93
C ASP A 155 -7.87 -15.39 11.16
N LEU A 156 -8.21 -15.10 9.90
CA LEU A 156 -8.93 -16.02 9.01
C LEU A 156 -8.17 -17.34 8.82
N PHE A 157 -6.87 -17.25 8.54
CA PHE A 157 -5.97 -18.40 8.42
C PHE A 157 -5.95 -19.23 9.71
N ALA A 158 -5.76 -18.59 10.86
CA ALA A 158 -5.73 -19.25 12.15
C ALA A 158 -7.06 -19.95 12.49
N GLN A 159 -8.19 -19.29 12.24
CA GLN A 159 -9.51 -19.87 12.48
C GLN A 159 -9.80 -21.07 11.60
N ALA A 160 -9.43 -21.01 10.31
CA ALA A 160 -9.61 -22.12 9.38
C ALA A 160 -8.79 -23.35 9.81
N HIS A 161 -7.50 -23.15 10.12
CA HIS A 161 -6.63 -24.20 10.64
C HIS A 161 -7.07 -24.74 12.02
N LEU A 162 -7.58 -23.87 12.90
CA LEU A 162 -8.11 -24.28 14.20
C LEU A 162 -9.33 -25.20 14.04
N ARG A 163 -10.25 -24.86 13.13
CA ARG A 163 -11.43 -25.69 12.83
C ARG A 163 -11.07 -27.03 12.17
N GLN A 164 -10.00 -27.08 11.39
CA GLN A 164 -9.47 -28.33 10.82
C GLN A 164 -8.59 -29.14 11.79
N GLY A 165 -8.21 -28.57 12.93
CA GLY A 165 -7.26 -29.21 13.87
C GLY A 165 -5.80 -29.22 13.38
N THR A 166 -5.46 -28.45 12.35
CA THR A 166 -4.14 -28.39 11.70
C THR A 166 -3.30 -27.19 12.15
N LEU A 167 -3.75 -26.41 13.13
CA LEU A 167 -3.05 -25.20 13.59
C LEU A 167 -1.66 -25.47 14.20
N ASN A 168 -1.36 -26.72 14.59
CA ASN A 168 -0.04 -27.09 15.08
C ASN A 168 0.98 -27.36 13.97
N THR A 169 0.57 -27.54 12.72
CA THR A 169 1.50 -27.82 11.61
C THR A 169 1.96 -26.57 10.87
N VAL A 170 1.34 -25.42 11.14
CA VAL A 170 1.67 -24.18 10.44
C VAL A 170 2.96 -23.55 10.96
N PRO A 171 3.82 -22.98 10.09
CA PRO A 171 5.07 -22.32 10.46
C PRO A 171 4.83 -20.89 10.97
N VAL A 172 3.81 -20.70 11.81
CA VAL A 172 3.35 -19.38 12.29
C VAL A 172 3.36 -19.34 13.81
N SER A 173 4.13 -18.43 14.41
CA SER A 173 3.99 -18.08 15.83
C SER A 173 3.06 -16.88 16.00
N PHE A 174 1.90 -17.11 16.61
CA PHE A 174 0.94 -16.10 17.01
C PHE A 174 1.46 -15.23 18.18
N ILE A 175 2.34 -15.78 19.02
CA ILE A 175 3.07 -14.99 20.03
C ILE A 175 4.01 -13.99 19.35
N ALA A 176 4.80 -14.43 18.37
CA ALA A 176 5.66 -13.52 17.60
C ALA A 176 4.82 -12.46 16.88
N PHE A 177 3.71 -12.88 16.27
CA PHE A 177 2.84 -12.01 15.52
C PHE A 177 2.19 -10.94 16.39
N GLY A 178 1.66 -11.32 17.55
CA GLY A 178 1.11 -10.36 18.52
C GLY A 178 2.15 -9.35 19.02
N ALA A 179 3.38 -9.80 19.29
CA ALA A 179 4.47 -8.90 19.68
C ALA A 179 4.88 -7.96 18.54
N TRP A 180 4.94 -8.48 17.30
CA TRP A 180 5.24 -7.71 16.10
C TRP A 180 4.18 -6.65 15.86
N LEU A 181 2.88 -7.00 15.87
CA LEU A 181 1.76 -6.07 15.75
C LEU A 181 1.85 -4.93 16.77
N LEU A 182 2.11 -5.26 18.04
CA LEU A 182 2.23 -4.27 19.14
C LEU A 182 3.42 -3.31 18.96
N ALA A 183 4.47 -3.75 18.25
CA ALA A 183 5.65 -2.94 17.96
C ALA A 183 5.43 -1.94 16.81
N GLN A 184 4.34 -2.07 16.06
CA GLN A 184 4.05 -1.22 14.91
C GLN A 184 3.39 0.11 15.33
N PRO A 185 3.60 1.20 14.57
CA PRO A 185 2.91 2.46 14.83
C PRO A 185 1.39 2.33 14.67
N LYS A 186 0.60 2.89 15.61
CA LYS A 186 -0.88 2.75 15.71
C LYS A 186 -1.34 1.30 15.97
N ALA A 187 -0.54 0.49 16.66
CA ALA A 187 -0.97 -0.83 17.10
C ALA A 187 -2.24 -0.77 17.98
N PRO A 188 -3.11 -1.80 17.91
CA PRO A 188 -4.17 -2.00 18.91
C PRO A 188 -3.58 -2.10 20.32
N SER A 189 -4.43 -1.97 21.34
CA SER A 189 -3.99 -2.12 22.73
C SER A 189 -3.42 -3.52 22.98
N ALA A 190 -2.46 -3.62 23.90
CA ALA A 190 -1.86 -4.91 24.25
C ALA A 190 -2.90 -5.93 24.73
N ILE A 191 -3.96 -5.47 25.39
CA ILE A 191 -5.11 -6.30 25.79
C ILE A 191 -5.84 -6.81 24.55
N SER A 192 -6.18 -5.95 23.59
CA SER A 192 -6.86 -6.36 22.36
C SER A 192 -6.07 -7.44 21.61
N ILE A 193 -4.76 -7.26 21.47
CA ILE A 193 -3.87 -8.26 20.85
C ILE A 193 -3.85 -9.56 21.65
N ALA A 194 -3.69 -9.47 22.97
CA ALA A 194 -3.67 -10.64 23.85
C ALA A 194 -4.94 -11.47 23.72
N LEU A 195 -6.11 -10.81 23.73
CA LEU A 195 -7.40 -11.46 23.59
C LEU A 195 -7.59 -12.08 22.21
N ARG A 196 -7.16 -11.38 21.15
CA ARG A 196 -7.26 -11.88 19.76
C ARG A 196 -6.35 -13.08 19.51
N MET A 197 -5.15 -13.11 20.08
CA MET A 197 -4.21 -14.22 19.89
C MET A 197 -4.47 -15.40 20.84
N ALA A 198 -5.19 -15.20 21.95
CA ALA A 198 -5.41 -16.22 22.97
C ALA A 198 -5.87 -17.59 22.43
N PRO A 199 -6.84 -17.69 21.48
CA PRO A 199 -7.28 -18.98 20.94
C PRO A 199 -6.17 -19.79 20.26
N TYR A 200 -5.11 -19.14 19.76
CA TYR A 200 -4.14 -19.75 18.85
C TYR A 200 -2.81 -20.10 19.50
N VAL A 201 -2.34 -19.29 20.46
CA VAL A 201 -1.00 -19.42 21.07
C VAL A 201 -0.71 -20.76 21.74
N ASN A 202 -1.76 -21.50 22.13
CA ASN A 202 -1.62 -22.82 22.76
C ASN A 202 -1.38 -23.96 21.77
N HIS A 203 -1.60 -23.72 20.48
CA HIS A 203 -1.50 -24.74 19.42
C HIS A 203 -0.17 -24.68 18.65
N GLU A 204 0.70 -23.72 18.93
CA GLU A 204 1.98 -23.55 18.23
C GLU A 204 2.94 -24.73 18.46
N GLN A 205 3.54 -25.23 17.38
CA GLN A 205 4.59 -26.25 17.43
C GLN A 205 5.79 -25.79 18.27
N HIS A 206 6.27 -26.69 19.13
CA HIS A 206 7.32 -26.41 20.09
C HIS A 206 8.68 -26.31 19.37
N GLY A 207 9.17 -25.10 19.13
CA GLY A 207 10.61 -24.90 19.00
C GLY A 207 11.27 -25.31 20.31
N ARG A 208 12.30 -26.18 20.28
CA ARG A 208 12.96 -26.86 21.42
C ARG A 208 13.44 -25.98 22.61
N ILE A 209 13.22 -24.66 22.61
CA ILE A 209 13.54 -23.78 23.74
C ILE A 209 12.36 -22.82 23.96
N VAL A 210 11.65 -23.00 25.07
CA VAL A 210 10.58 -22.13 25.53
C VAL A 210 11.22 -20.93 26.24
N ILE A 211 11.14 -19.74 25.64
CA ILE A 211 11.51 -18.49 26.33
C ILE A 211 10.48 -18.29 27.45
N LEU A 212 10.89 -18.05 28.71
CA LEU A 212 10.00 -17.91 29.89
C LEU A 212 8.73 -17.08 29.59
N ARG A 213 8.87 -15.97 28.86
CA ARG A 213 7.76 -15.10 28.44
C ARG A 213 6.72 -15.81 27.57
N SER A 214 7.14 -16.69 26.66
CA SER A 214 6.23 -17.49 25.83
C SER A 214 5.46 -18.52 26.66
N ALA A 215 6.08 -19.11 27.69
CA ALA A 215 5.40 -20.00 28.63
C ALA A 215 4.31 -19.27 29.42
N VAL A 216 4.61 -18.05 29.90
CA VAL A 216 3.66 -17.21 30.63
C VAL A 216 2.45 -16.86 29.76
N ILE A 217 2.66 -16.48 28.49
CA ILE A 217 1.55 -16.17 27.56
C ILE A 217 0.67 -17.39 27.34
N ARG A 218 1.25 -18.57 27.10
CA ARG A 218 0.49 -19.82 26.90
C ARG A 218 -0.29 -20.21 28.15
N TRP A 219 0.36 -20.18 29.31
CA TRP A 219 -0.29 -20.47 30.59
C TRP A 219 -1.48 -19.54 30.85
N ALA A 220 -1.26 -18.23 30.71
CA ALA A 220 -2.28 -17.21 30.91
C ALA A 220 -3.42 -17.34 29.88
N SER A 221 -3.10 -17.63 28.61
CA SER A 221 -4.10 -17.89 27.57
C SER A 221 -4.96 -19.10 27.91
N LYS A 222 -4.36 -20.23 28.28
CA LYS A 222 -5.09 -21.44 28.66
C LYS A 222 -6.02 -21.19 29.85
N ALA A 223 -5.55 -20.45 30.86
CA ALA A 223 -6.35 -20.05 32.01
C ALA A 223 -7.49 -19.10 31.63
N TYR A 224 -7.23 -18.11 30.77
CA TYR A 224 -8.23 -17.20 30.21
C TYR A 224 -9.34 -17.97 29.45
N LEU A 225 -8.97 -18.88 28.54
CA LEU A 225 -9.92 -19.64 27.75
C LEU A 225 -10.79 -20.57 28.61
N ARG A 226 -10.22 -21.18 29.65
CA ARG A 226 -10.96 -21.97 30.65
C ARG A 226 -11.97 -21.12 31.40
N ALA A 227 -11.57 -19.92 31.84
CA ALA A 227 -12.47 -18.98 32.50
C ALA A 227 -13.61 -18.52 31.58
N THR A 228 -13.37 -18.33 30.29
CA THR A 228 -14.41 -17.92 29.32
C THR A 228 -15.42 -19.00 28.94
N ARG A 229 -15.04 -20.29 29.00
CA ARG A 229 -15.93 -21.40 28.59
C ARG A 229 -16.92 -21.84 29.69
N GLY A 230 -16.97 -21.18 30.83
CA GLY A 230 -18.03 -21.37 31.83
C GLY A 230 -18.01 -22.70 32.60
N HIS A 231 -16.88 -23.42 32.66
CA HIS A 231 -16.78 -24.71 33.35
C HIS A 231 -16.80 -24.66 34.90
N ILE A 232 -17.46 -23.70 35.55
CA ILE A 232 -17.52 -23.65 37.03
C ILE A 232 -18.85 -23.04 37.51
N GLY A 233 -19.53 -23.74 38.43
CA GLY A 233 -20.93 -23.54 38.84
C GLY A 233 -21.33 -22.21 39.50
N VAL A 234 -22.65 -22.06 39.63
CA VAL A 234 -23.42 -20.89 40.11
C VAL A 234 -22.93 -20.45 41.50
N GLY A 235 -22.42 -19.22 41.59
CA GLY A 235 -21.85 -18.63 42.82
C GLY A 235 -20.46 -17.98 42.62
N ARG A 236 -19.78 -18.29 41.52
CA ARG A 236 -18.39 -17.84 41.23
C ARG A 236 -18.25 -16.73 40.16
N ASN A 237 -19.35 -16.13 39.70
CA ASN A 237 -19.36 -15.23 38.55
C ASN A 237 -18.45 -14.00 38.70
N MET A 238 -18.44 -13.37 39.89
CA MET A 238 -17.59 -12.19 40.13
C MET A 238 -16.09 -12.56 40.17
N THR A 239 -15.73 -13.67 40.82
CA THR A 239 -14.34 -14.17 40.87
C THR A 239 -13.83 -14.59 39.50
N VAL A 240 -14.66 -15.26 38.69
CA VAL A 240 -14.31 -15.68 37.32
C VAL A 240 -14.13 -14.46 36.40
N PHE A 241 -14.99 -13.46 36.54
CA PHE A 241 -14.86 -12.20 35.81
C PHE A 241 -13.53 -11.50 36.13
N VAL A 242 -13.19 -11.37 37.43
CA VAL A 242 -11.92 -10.78 37.87
C VAL A 242 -10.72 -11.59 37.35
N MET A 243 -10.75 -12.91 37.50
CA MET A 243 -9.67 -13.79 37.03
C MET A 243 -9.45 -13.70 35.51
N LYS A 244 -10.52 -13.61 34.72
CA LYS A 244 -10.43 -13.41 33.26
C LYS A 244 -9.60 -12.16 32.93
N TRP A 245 -9.86 -11.05 33.61
CA TRP A 245 -9.13 -9.80 33.41
C TRP A 245 -7.69 -9.86 33.92
N ILE A 246 -7.42 -10.58 35.01
CA ILE A 246 -6.05 -10.83 35.50
C ILE A 246 -5.23 -11.56 34.44
N TYR A 247 -5.76 -12.66 33.87
CA TYR A 247 -5.04 -13.40 32.83
C TYR A 247 -4.87 -12.59 31.54
N ALA A 248 -5.88 -11.82 31.13
CA ALA A 248 -5.78 -10.90 30.00
C ALA A 248 -4.71 -9.83 30.23
N GLY A 249 -4.65 -9.25 31.43
CA GLY A 249 -3.64 -8.28 31.84
C GLY A 249 -2.23 -8.86 31.86
N LEU A 250 -2.06 -10.09 32.36
CA LEU A 250 -0.77 -10.78 32.37
C LEU A 250 -0.26 -11.06 30.95
N MET A 251 -1.13 -11.53 30.05
CA MET A 251 -0.77 -11.68 28.63
C MET A 251 -0.37 -10.33 28.02
N ALA A 252 -1.17 -9.29 28.24
CA ALA A 252 -0.91 -7.95 27.71
C ALA A 252 0.43 -7.38 28.19
N ALA A 253 0.74 -7.49 29.48
CA ALA A 253 2.01 -7.08 30.06
C ALA A 253 3.19 -7.86 29.44
N THR A 254 3.02 -9.17 29.24
CA THR A 254 4.05 -10.01 28.65
C THR A 254 4.30 -9.66 27.17
N TYR A 255 3.25 -9.45 26.37
CA TYR A 255 3.37 -8.93 25.00
C TYR A 255 4.06 -7.56 24.98
N PHE A 256 3.70 -6.67 25.89
CA PHE A 256 4.32 -5.36 26.00
C PHE A 256 5.83 -5.44 26.28
N SER A 257 6.27 -6.43 27.08
CA SER A 257 7.69 -6.68 27.31
C SER A 257 8.45 -7.17 26.06
N LEU A 258 7.74 -7.78 25.09
CA LEU A 258 8.30 -8.29 23.83
C LEU A 258 8.32 -7.23 22.71
N ARG A 259 7.52 -6.16 22.82
CA ARG A 259 7.34 -5.15 21.77
C ARG A 259 8.66 -4.51 21.30
N ARG A 260 9.61 -4.30 22.22
CA ARG A 260 10.84 -3.53 21.92
C ARG A 260 11.75 -4.30 20.97
N SER A 261 11.83 -5.61 21.10
CA SER A 261 12.61 -6.48 20.20
C SER A 261 11.86 -6.80 18.90
N ALA A 262 10.53 -6.68 18.87
CA ALA A 262 9.73 -7.17 17.76
C ALA A 262 9.62 -6.22 16.55
N ARG A 263 9.95 -4.93 16.70
CA ARG A 263 9.74 -3.92 15.63
C ARG A 263 10.44 -4.26 14.31
N HIS A 264 11.68 -4.74 14.40
CA HIS A 264 12.51 -5.11 13.25
C HIS A 264 12.81 -6.62 13.20
N SER A 265 11.92 -7.43 13.77
CA SER A 265 12.01 -8.89 13.79
C SER A 265 11.00 -9.53 12.83
N ALA A 266 11.15 -10.82 12.59
CA ALA A 266 10.21 -11.63 11.82
C ALA A 266 8.79 -11.57 12.45
N PRO A 267 7.73 -11.38 11.66
CA PRO A 267 6.36 -11.38 12.16
C PRO A 267 5.94 -12.70 12.80
N PHE A 268 6.46 -13.83 12.32
CA PHE A 268 6.01 -15.16 12.76
C PHE A 268 7.07 -15.97 13.50
N SER A 269 8.21 -15.37 13.85
CA SER A 269 9.26 -16.01 14.62
C SER A 269 9.78 -15.11 15.74
N LEU A 270 9.92 -15.67 16.93
CA LEU A 270 10.58 -15.00 18.07
C LEU A 270 12.12 -14.99 17.93
N ARG A 271 12.65 -15.67 16.92
CA ARG A 271 14.08 -15.78 16.66
C ARG A 271 14.44 -15.06 15.36
N MET A 272 15.61 -14.44 15.39
CA MET A 272 16.27 -13.82 14.25
C MET A 272 17.72 -14.33 14.23
N ASN A 273 18.26 -14.56 13.05
CA ASN A 273 19.66 -14.89 12.89
C ASN A 273 20.52 -13.63 13.08
N ARG A 274 21.16 -13.49 14.24
CA ARG A 274 21.99 -12.31 14.55
C ARG A 274 23.19 -12.11 13.61
N SER A 275 23.61 -13.16 12.91
CA SER A 275 24.71 -13.11 11.92
C SER A 275 24.22 -12.83 10.49
N GLY A 276 22.90 -12.90 10.25
CA GLY A 276 22.30 -12.70 8.94
C GLY A 276 22.42 -11.27 8.41
N ASP A 277 21.86 -11.05 7.22
CA ASP A 277 21.82 -9.75 6.56
C ASP A 277 20.60 -8.93 7.04
N ALA A 278 20.55 -7.64 6.70
CA ALA A 278 19.33 -6.86 6.85
C ALA A 278 18.45 -7.03 5.59
N LEU A 279 17.15 -7.25 5.81
CA LEU A 279 16.12 -7.28 4.77
C LEU A 279 15.27 -6.01 4.84
N VAL A 280 15.10 -5.35 3.70
CA VAL A 280 14.14 -4.27 3.50
C VAL A 280 13.14 -4.71 2.44
N THR A 281 11.85 -4.57 2.70
CA THR A 281 10.80 -4.93 1.73
C THR A 281 9.97 -3.71 1.35
N ARG A 282 9.60 -3.61 0.07
CA ARG A 282 8.67 -2.60 -0.43
C ARG A 282 7.88 -3.14 -1.63
N GLY A 283 6.65 -3.62 -1.36
CA GLY A 283 5.74 -4.16 -2.37
C GLY A 283 4.92 -3.11 -3.12
N MET A 284 4.89 -1.87 -2.62
CA MET A 284 4.01 -0.81 -3.11
C MET A 284 4.77 0.44 -3.55
N GLY A 285 4.03 1.37 -4.16
CA GLY A 285 4.50 2.73 -4.45
C GLY A 285 5.17 2.88 -5.81
N GLY A 286 5.40 4.14 -6.19
CA GLY A 286 6.05 4.49 -7.44
C GLY A 286 7.57 4.48 -7.32
N ILE A 287 8.24 4.56 -8.48
CA ILE A 287 9.71 4.59 -8.54
C ILE A 287 10.32 5.75 -7.74
N GLY A 288 9.65 6.89 -7.64
CA GLY A 288 10.11 8.03 -6.83
C GLY A 288 10.30 7.68 -5.34
N ASP A 289 9.39 6.90 -4.75
CA ASP A 289 9.55 6.44 -3.36
C ASP A 289 10.75 5.50 -3.22
N LEU A 290 10.96 4.60 -4.19
CA LEU A 290 12.10 3.68 -4.18
C LEU A 290 13.43 4.42 -4.31
N LEU A 291 13.51 5.45 -5.17
CA LEU A 291 14.67 6.33 -5.26
C LEU A 291 14.95 7.03 -3.92
N MET A 292 13.91 7.57 -3.26
CA MET A 292 14.06 8.20 -1.94
C MET A 292 14.44 7.22 -0.82
N MET A 293 14.37 5.91 -1.04
CA MET A 293 14.83 4.90 -0.08
C MET A 293 16.34 4.64 -0.17
N VAL A 294 16.98 4.92 -1.32
CA VAL A 294 18.40 4.62 -1.57
C VAL A 294 19.33 5.15 -0.48
N PRO A 295 19.23 6.42 -0.02
CA PRO A 295 20.11 6.93 1.04
C PRO A 295 20.05 6.09 2.33
N GLY A 296 18.86 5.63 2.71
CA GLY A 296 18.66 4.78 3.88
C GLY A 296 19.19 3.37 3.67
N LEU A 297 18.99 2.80 2.49
CA LEU A 297 19.49 1.48 2.10
C LEU A 297 21.02 1.44 2.18
N GLU A 298 21.69 2.42 1.58
CA GLU A 298 23.15 2.52 1.57
C GLU A 298 23.74 2.77 2.96
N ALA A 299 23.13 3.67 3.74
CA ALA A 299 23.55 3.91 5.11
C ALA A 299 23.42 2.65 5.99
N LEU A 300 22.35 1.86 5.78
CA LEU A 300 22.18 0.58 6.46
C LEU A 300 23.24 -0.45 6.04
N ALA A 301 23.53 -0.57 4.74
CA ALA A 301 24.56 -1.45 4.19
C ALA A 301 25.95 -1.11 4.74
N ARG A 302 26.34 0.16 4.70
CA ARG A 302 27.62 0.66 5.25
C ARG A 302 27.75 0.34 6.74
N LYS A 303 26.67 0.53 7.50
CA LYS A 303 26.64 0.26 8.95
C LYS A 303 26.83 -1.23 9.29
N GLN A 304 26.32 -2.14 8.48
CA GLN A 304 26.53 -3.57 8.69
C GLN A 304 27.82 -4.11 8.04
N GLY A 305 28.47 -3.32 7.17
CA GLY A 305 29.72 -3.68 6.48
C GLY A 305 29.55 -4.66 5.31
N LYS A 306 28.32 -4.87 4.83
CA LYS A 306 27.97 -5.79 3.72
C LYS A 306 26.72 -5.32 2.99
N SER A 307 26.44 -5.88 1.81
CA SER A 307 25.22 -5.58 1.05
C SER A 307 23.95 -5.99 1.82
N ILE A 308 22.85 -5.26 1.63
CA ILE A 308 21.54 -5.60 2.19
C ILE A 308 20.63 -6.25 1.15
N ASP A 309 19.64 -6.99 1.63
CA ASP A 309 18.60 -7.54 0.77
C ASP A 309 17.45 -6.57 0.63
N PHE A 310 17.09 -6.26 -0.62
CA PHE A 310 16.01 -5.37 -0.96
C PHE A 310 14.98 -6.07 -1.82
N ALA A 311 13.86 -6.43 -1.19
CA ALA A 311 12.76 -7.12 -1.85
C ALA A 311 11.73 -6.13 -2.41
N ILE A 312 11.64 -6.08 -3.73
CA ILE A 312 10.77 -5.17 -4.50
C ILE A 312 10.16 -5.89 -5.71
N PRO A 313 9.12 -5.31 -6.36
CA PRO A 313 8.60 -5.86 -7.61
C PRO A 313 9.68 -5.95 -8.68
N ARG A 314 9.74 -7.09 -9.38
CA ARG A 314 10.77 -7.38 -10.40
C ARG A 314 10.90 -6.32 -11.49
N LYS A 315 9.81 -5.64 -11.84
CA LYS A 315 9.80 -4.54 -12.82
C LYS A 315 10.75 -3.37 -12.51
N PHE A 316 11.15 -3.21 -11.24
CA PHE A 316 12.07 -2.15 -10.81
C PHE A 316 13.52 -2.62 -10.71
N PHE A 317 13.82 -3.89 -10.94
CA PHE A 317 15.18 -4.42 -10.81
C PHE A 317 16.20 -3.69 -11.68
N PRO A 318 15.91 -3.40 -12.97
CA PRO A 318 16.88 -2.73 -13.82
C PRO A 318 17.37 -1.38 -13.24
N VAL A 319 16.52 -0.66 -12.49
CA VAL A 319 16.88 0.65 -11.91
C VAL A 319 17.93 0.54 -10.79
N PHE A 320 18.00 -0.61 -10.11
CA PHE A 320 18.87 -0.82 -8.95
C PHE A 320 19.93 -1.90 -9.19
N ALA A 321 19.98 -2.50 -10.38
CA ALA A 321 20.81 -3.67 -10.68
C ALA A 321 22.31 -3.44 -10.47
N HIS A 322 22.76 -2.19 -10.65
CA HIS A 322 24.17 -1.82 -10.56
C HIS A 322 24.56 -1.20 -9.22
N ASN A 323 23.66 -1.16 -8.22
CA ASN A 323 24.01 -0.66 -6.89
C ASN A 323 24.80 -1.74 -6.10
N PRO A 324 26.08 -1.51 -5.75
CA PRO A 324 26.91 -2.53 -5.12
C PRO A 324 26.53 -2.82 -3.66
N LEU A 325 25.70 -1.99 -3.04
CA LEU A 325 25.30 -2.10 -1.63
C LEU A 325 23.97 -2.85 -1.46
N ILE A 326 23.31 -3.24 -2.55
CA ILE A 326 21.96 -3.80 -2.54
C ILE A 326 21.93 -5.09 -3.36
N ARG A 327 21.36 -6.15 -2.78
CA ARG A 327 21.00 -7.39 -3.48
C ARG A 327 19.49 -7.44 -3.65
N LEU A 328 19.03 -7.56 -4.89
CA LEU A 328 17.61 -7.51 -5.23
C LEU A 328 16.95 -8.87 -5.07
N ILE A 329 15.75 -8.86 -4.48
CA ILE A 329 14.91 -10.04 -4.29
C ILE A 329 13.53 -9.75 -4.87
N ASP A 330 12.95 -10.74 -5.57
CA ASP A 330 11.63 -10.57 -6.16
C ASP A 330 10.59 -10.73 -5.06
N ILE A 331 9.89 -9.65 -4.73
CA ILE A 331 8.92 -9.67 -3.64
C ILE A 331 7.73 -10.57 -3.94
N ASP A 332 7.40 -10.74 -5.23
CA ASP A 332 6.33 -11.61 -5.73
C ASP A 332 6.82 -13.06 -5.94
N GLY A 333 8.13 -13.30 -5.78
CA GLY A 333 8.76 -14.61 -5.81
C GLY A 333 8.39 -15.49 -4.60
N PRO A 334 9.13 -16.59 -4.36
CA PRO A 334 8.88 -17.49 -3.22
C PRO A 334 8.84 -16.75 -1.87
N ALA A 335 8.08 -17.28 -0.91
CA ALA A 335 7.98 -16.67 0.41
C ALA A 335 9.35 -16.61 1.10
N LEU A 336 9.69 -15.46 1.66
CA LEU A 336 10.97 -15.21 2.33
C LEU A 336 10.88 -15.64 3.80
N ASP A 337 11.79 -16.50 4.23
CA ASP A 337 11.97 -16.78 5.65
C ASP A 337 12.71 -15.62 6.33
N ILE A 338 11.94 -14.67 6.86
CA ILE A 338 12.46 -13.48 7.55
C ILE A 338 13.32 -13.85 8.77
N SER A 339 13.12 -15.02 9.38
CA SER A 339 13.86 -15.43 10.58
C SER A 339 15.36 -15.67 10.32
N THR A 340 15.74 -15.89 9.05
CA THR A 340 17.13 -16.05 8.60
C THR A 340 17.91 -14.73 8.55
N TYR A 341 17.21 -13.59 8.65
CA TYR A 341 17.80 -12.27 8.64
C TYR A 341 18.14 -11.78 10.05
N ARG A 342 19.05 -10.82 10.14
CA ARG A 342 19.39 -10.12 11.38
C ARG A 342 18.38 -9.03 11.72
N GLN A 343 17.89 -8.36 10.69
CA GLN A 343 16.98 -7.23 10.81
C GLN A 343 15.99 -7.23 9.65
N PHE A 344 14.74 -6.91 9.95
CA PHE A 344 13.68 -6.75 8.95
C PHE A 344 13.05 -5.37 9.03
N ALA A 345 13.00 -4.64 7.91
CA ALA A 345 12.27 -3.40 7.77
C ALA A 345 11.17 -3.53 6.72
N ASN A 346 9.92 -3.66 7.17
CA ASN A 346 8.76 -3.68 6.28
C ASN A 346 8.33 -2.27 5.90
N LEU A 347 8.62 -1.84 4.66
CA LEU A 347 8.21 -0.55 4.14
C LEU A 347 7.00 -0.63 3.21
N SER A 348 6.44 -1.83 2.97
CA SER A 348 5.14 -2.01 2.29
C SER A 348 3.98 -1.45 3.11
N LEU A 349 4.18 -1.34 4.42
CA LEU A 349 3.35 -0.55 5.31
C LEU A 349 3.87 0.89 5.34
N CYS A 350 3.51 1.69 4.32
CA CYS A 350 4.19 2.93 3.98
C CYS A 350 4.39 3.88 5.19
N PRO A 351 5.64 4.12 5.63
CA PRO A 351 5.90 5.04 6.75
C PRO A 351 5.68 6.51 6.35
N ALA A 352 5.96 6.87 5.09
CA ALA A 352 5.76 8.23 4.56
C ALA A 352 4.29 8.62 4.59
N GLY A 353 3.42 7.84 3.94
CA GLY A 353 1.97 8.08 3.94
C GLY A 353 1.39 8.14 5.35
N ARG A 354 1.83 7.25 6.25
CA ARG A 354 1.37 7.26 7.65
C ARG A 354 1.82 8.51 8.42
N TYR A 355 3.07 8.93 8.25
CA TYR A 355 3.63 10.10 8.92
C TYR A 355 2.98 11.38 8.41
N GLU A 356 2.91 11.54 7.09
CA GLU A 356 2.29 12.68 6.41
C GLU A 356 0.83 12.83 6.86
N SER A 357 -0.01 11.80 6.69
CA SER A 357 -1.43 11.87 7.05
C SER A 357 -1.68 12.19 8.52
N ARG A 358 -0.73 11.91 9.42
CA ARG A 358 -0.85 12.25 10.86
C ARG A 358 -0.36 13.65 11.20
N THR A 359 0.55 14.21 10.42
CA THR A 359 1.24 15.47 10.75
C THR A 359 0.83 16.63 9.87
N ARG A 360 0.05 16.38 8.81
CA ARG A 360 -0.59 17.42 8.00
C ARG A 360 -1.37 18.40 8.90
N PRO A 361 -1.31 19.71 8.62
CA PRO A 361 -0.56 20.34 7.51
C PRO A 361 0.95 20.53 7.80
N PHE A 362 1.40 20.36 9.04
CA PHE A 362 2.77 20.67 9.50
C PHE A 362 3.74 19.48 9.38
N VAL A 363 3.98 19.02 8.16
CA VAL A 363 4.96 17.97 7.88
C VAL A 363 6.38 18.56 7.97
N LYS A 364 7.23 18.00 8.84
CA LYS A 364 8.57 18.56 9.13
C LYS A 364 9.73 17.78 8.53
N ARG A 365 9.49 16.57 8.01
CA ARG A 365 10.52 15.63 7.56
C ARG A 365 10.30 15.26 6.10
N GLY A 366 11.39 15.23 5.35
CA GLY A 366 11.38 14.70 3.97
C GLY A 366 11.24 13.18 3.97
N ARG A 367 10.81 12.62 2.82
CA ARG A 367 10.59 11.17 2.68
C ARG A 367 11.87 10.35 2.84
N VAL A 368 13.03 10.85 2.38
CA VAL A 368 14.34 10.21 2.60
C VAL A 368 14.59 9.96 4.09
N GLU A 369 14.39 10.99 4.92
CA GLU A 369 14.53 10.88 6.38
C GLU A 369 13.52 9.88 6.98
N ILE A 370 12.28 9.90 6.51
CA ILE A 370 11.21 9.03 7.01
C ILE A 370 11.52 7.56 6.70
N PHE A 371 11.92 7.25 5.46
CA PHE A 371 12.26 5.89 5.05
C PHE A 371 13.49 5.37 5.78
N ALA A 372 14.57 6.14 5.85
CA ALA A 372 15.79 5.76 6.56
C ALA A 372 15.50 5.45 8.05
N ARG A 373 14.71 6.29 8.73
CA ARG A 373 14.31 6.03 10.12
C ARG A 373 13.46 4.78 10.28
N ALA A 374 12.58 4.49 9.33
CA ALA A 374 11.79 3.26 9.35
C ALA A 374 12.69 2.02 9.22
N MET A 375 13.77 2.11 8.45
CA MET A 375 14.84 1.09 8.36
C MET A 375 15.74 1.01 9.61
N GLY A 376 15.58 1.89 10.61
CA GLY A 376 16.42 1.92 11.80
C GLY A 376 17.77 2.62 11.62
N VAL A 377 17.93 3.39 10.54
CA VAL A 377 19.10 4.24 10.29
C VAL A 377 19.03 5.51 11.13
N ARG A 378 20.15 5.88 11.77
CA ARG A 378 20.23 7.11 12.57
C ARG A 378 20.47 8.32 11.68
N LEU A 379 20.16 9.51 12.19
CA LEU A 379 20.39 10.75 11.45
C LEU A 379 21.87 10.94 11.11
N SER A 380 22.79 10.60 12.02
CA SER A 380 24.24 10.64 11.81
C SER A 380 24.67 9.76 10.63
N ASP A 381 24.16 8.54 10.57
CA ASP A 381 24.51 7.56 9.52
C ASP A 381 24.05 8.08 8.14
N LEU A 382 22.90 8.76 8.11
CA LEU A 382 22.35 9.37 6.90
C LEU A 382 23.10 10.65 6.49
N GLN A 383 23.56 11.45 7.46
CA GLN A 383 24.44 12.59 7.21
C GLN A 383 25.78 12.15 6.62
N THR A 384 26.36 11.05 7.11
CA THR A 384 27.57 10.45 6.54
C THR A 384 27.33 9.92 5.13
N GLN A 385 26.12 9.44 4.81
CA GLN A 385 25.76 9.05 3.45
C GLN A 385 25.62 10.26 2.51
N GLY A 386 25.25 11.43 3.03
CA GLY A 386 25.17 12.69 2.29
C GLY A 386 23.77 13.06 1.79
N TRP A 387 22.74 12.28 2.15
CA TRP A 387 21.35 12.45 1.69
C TRP A 387 21.13 12.25 0.19
N HIS A 388 22.19 11.92 -0.55
CA HIS A 388 22.18 11.85 -2.01
C HIS A 388 21.57 10.54 -2.49
N ILE A 389 20.70 10.61 -3.49
CA ILE A 389 20.14 9.43 -4.15
C ILE A 389 21.16 8.95 -5.17
N ASN A 390 22.08 8.07 -4.76
CA ASN A 390 23.08 7.54 -5.68
C ASN A 390 22.45 6.59 -6.70
N GLN A 391 22.63 6.90 -7.99
CA GLN A 391 22.34 5.98 -9.10
C GLN A 391 23.64 5.54 -9.76
N PHE A 392 23.65 4.27 -10.19
CA PHE A 392 24.81 3.63 -10.81
C PHE A 392 24.40 3.25 -12.23
N LEU A 393 24.95 3.94 -13.23
CA LEU A 393 24.65 3.67 -14.64
C LEU A 393 25.66 2.68 -15.21
N SER A 394 25.17 1.64 -15.88
CA SER A 394 26.00 0.71 -16.65
C SER A 394 26.56 1.34 -17.94
N PRO A 395 27.62 0.76 -18.52
CA PRO A 395 28.10 1.15 -19.85
C PRO A 395 27.01 1.03 -20.92
N ASP A 396 26.14 0.01 -20.84
CA ASP A 396 25.05 -0.20 -21.79
C ASP A 396 23.98 0.90 -21.69
N GLU A 397 23.63 1.33 -20.47
CA GLU A 397 22.71 2.46 -20.25
C GLU A 397 23.32 3.78 -20.75
N GLN A 398 24.61 3.99 -20.52
CA GLN A 398 25.32 5.17 -21.04
C GLN A 398 25.33 5.18 -22.57
N GLY A 399 25.68 4.05 -23.20
CA GLY A 399 25.64 3.89 -24.66
C GLY A 399 24.23 4.04 -25.23
N PHE A 400 23.21 3.54 -24.53
CA PHE A 400 21.82 3.77 -24.90
C PHE A 400 21.47 5.26 -24.88
N CYS A 401 21.85 6.00 -23.83
CA CYS A 401 21.57 7.43 -23.74
C CYS A 401 22.18 8.19 -24.93
N ASP A 402 23.44 7.92 -25.24
CA ASP A 402 24.16 8.62 -26.31
C ASP A 402 23.58 8.27 -27.70
N ALA A 403 23.23 6.99 -27.91
CA ALA A 403 22.57 6.52 -29.13
C ALA A 403 21.14 7.09 -29.28
N PHE A 404 20.40 7.20 -28.18
CA PHE A 404 19.06 7.81 -28.17
C PHE A 404 19.16 9.27 -28.63
N LEU A 405 20.02 10.07 -28.02
CA LEU A 405 20.17 11.49 -28.39
C LEU A 405 20.58 11.66 -29.85
N THR A 406 21.53 10.85 -30.33
CA THR A 406 21.97 10.87 -31.73
C THR A 406 20.84 10.52 -32.69
N ARG A 407 20.08 9.46 -32.40
CA ARG A 407 18.96 9.02 -33.25
C ARG A 407 17.85 10.06 -33.34
N GLU A 408 17.53 10.71 -32.22
CA GLU A 408 16.50 11.74 -32.17
C GLU A 408 17.00 13.13 -32.63
N GLY A 409 18.27 13.23 -33.04
CA GLY A 409 18.87 14.48 -33.53
C GLY A 409 19.01 15.57 -32.47
N LEU A 410 19.16 15.18 -31.19
CA LEU A 410 19.27 16.11 -30.06
C LEU A 410 20.74 16.36 -29.68
N GLY A 411 20.99 17.53 -29.07
CA GLY A 411 22.29 17.89 -28.50
C GLY A 411 23.02 19.01 -29.22
N ALA A 412 22.45 19.53 -30.30
CA ALA A 412 22.93 20.76 -30.93
C ALA A 412 22.65 21.99 -30.05
N ARG A 413 21.56 21.94 -29.27
CA ARG A 413 21.20 22.94 -28.27
C ARG A 413 21.23 22.32 -26.87
N PRO A 414 21.27 23.12 -25.78
CA PRO A 414 21.12 22.59 -24.44
C PRO A 414 19.84 21.77 -24.32
N ILE A 415 19.95 20.56 -23.77
CA ILE A 415 18.84 19.63 -23.65
C ILE A 415 18.10 19.89 -22.34
N ILE A 416 16.79 20.10 -22.41
CA ILE A 416 15.89 20.29 -21.26
C ILE A 416 14.96 19.09 -21.15
N GLY A 417 14.95 18.48 -19.98
CA GLY A 417 14.03 17.41 -19.67
C GLY A 417 12.71 17.96 -19.15
N VAL A 418 11.58 17.42 -19.59
CA VAL A 418 10.26 17.80 -19.09
C VAL A 418 9.51 16.56 -18.63
N GLN A 419 9.10 16.52 -17.36
CA GLN A 419 8.11 15.58 -16.88
C GLN A 419 6.74 16.26 -16.83
N PRO A 420 5.86 16.01 -17.81
CA PRO A 420 4.64 16.80 -17.97
C PRO A 420 3.52 16.41 -17.01
N PHE A 421 3.43 15.13 -16.67
CA PHE A 421 2.32 14.56 -15.93
C PHE A 421 2.76 13.75 -14.71
N SER A 422 1.86 13.68 -13.75
CA SER A 422 1.95 12.90 -12.53
C SER A 422 0.96 11.73 -12.57
N ARG A 423 1.09 10.81 -11.62
CA ARG A 423 0.06 9.78 -11.42
C ARG A 423 -1.30 10.41 -11.08
N ASP A 424 -1.27 11.43 -10.21
CA ASP A 424 -2.49 12.03 -9.67
C ASP A 424 -2.80 13.35 -10.40
N SER A 425 -3.76 13.32 -11.33
CA SER A 425 -4.00 14.42 -12.30
C SER A 425 -4.20 15.81 -11.70
N TYR A 426 -4.61 15.91 -10.43
CA TYR A 426 -4.72 17.20 -9.74
C TYR A 426 -3.37 17.91 -9.53
N LYS A 427 -2.23 17.21 -9.70
CA LYS A 427 -0.87 17.79 -9.67
C LYS A 427 -0.35 18.19 -11.05
N ASP A 428 -1.11 17.95 -12.10
CA ASP A 428 -0.69 18.28 -13.46
C ASP A 428 -0.90 19.77 -13.74
N HIS A 429 -0.05 20.32 -14.61
CA HIS A 429 -0.14 21.72 -15.02
C HIS A 429 -1.00 21.85 -16.30
N PRO A 430 -2.08 22.65 -16.31
CA PRO A 430 -2.98 22.76 -17.48
C PRO A 430 -2.27 23.25 -18.75
N GLY A 431 -1.31 24.17 -18.60
CA GLY A 431 -0.56 24.77 -19.70
C GLY A 431 0.73 24.02 -20.11
N ILE A 432 0.88 22.73 -19.76
CA ILE A 432 2.16 22.04 -19.96
C ILE A 432 2.59 21.95 -21.42
N ALA A 433 1.66 21.80 -22.36
CA ALA A 433 1.97 21.81 -23.79
C ALA A 433 2.51 23.18 -24.25
N ALA A 434 1.94 24.28 -23.75
CA ALA A 434 2.44 25.63 -24.04
C ALA A 434 3.84 25.87 -23.45
N ILE A 435 4.12 25.32 -22.27
CA ILE A 435 5.46 25.35 -21.66
C ILE A 435 6.47 24.62 -22.54
N ILE A 436 6.15 23.39 -22.97
CA ILE A 436 7.04 22.60 -23.83
C ILE A 436 7.31 23.34 -25.15
N ALA A 437 6.27 23.87 -25.80
CA ALA A 437 6.40 24.62 -27.04
C ALA A 437 7.32 25.86 -26.87
N ALA A 438 7.09 26.67 -25.84
CA ALA A 438 7.90 27.87 -25.58
C ALA A 438 9.37 27.55 -25.26
N LEU A 439 9.65 26.42 -24.59
CA LEU A 439 11.03 26.00 -24.33
C LEU A 439 11.69 25.47 -25.62
N SER A 440 10.95 24.82 -26.51
CA SER A 440 11.48 24.21 -27.73
C SER A 440 12.02 25.22 -28.75
N ASP A 441 11.62 26.49 -28.64
CA ASP A 441 12.13 27.59 -29.47
C ASP A 441 13.66 27.75 -29.31
N GLN A 442 14.19 27.52 -28.11
CA GLN A 442 15.61 27.77 -27.79
C GLN A 442 16.39 26.51 -27.38
N TYR A 443 15.69 25.43 -27.03
CA TYR A 443 16.28 24.25 -26.43
C TYR A 443 15.81 22.96 -27.10
N ASP A 444 16.65 21.94 -27.04
CA ASP A 444 16.25 20.58 -27.36
C ASP A 444 15.50 19.99 -26.17
N ILE A 445 14.38 19.31 -26.40
CA ILE A 445 13.48 18.83 -25.35
C ILE A 445 13.44 17.30 -25.34
N VAL A 446 13.58 16.73 -24.14
CA VAL A 446 13.26 15.32 -23.88
C VAL A 446 12.05 15.24 -22.94
N ILE A 447 10.95 14.70 -23.44
CA ILE A 447 9.71 14.52 -22.67
C ILE A 447 9.75 13.15 -21.97
N PHE A 448 9.79 13.19 -20.64
CA PHE A 448 9.81 12.01 -19.78
C PHE A 448 8.39 11.57 -19.41
N HIS A 449 7.79 10.77 -20.27
CA HIS A 449 6.50 10.13 -20.02
C HIS A 449 6.33 8.87 -20.88
N HIS A 450 5.35 8.02 -20.56
CA HIS A 450 5.02 6.84 -21.36
C HIS A 450 4.04 7.13 -22.51
N VAL A 451 3.53 8.36 -22.61
CA VAL A 451 2.58 8.78 -23.65
C VAL A 451 3.30 9.65 -24.67
N ALA A 452 3.13 9.29 -25.96
CA ALA A 452 3.68 10.03 -27.09
C ALA A 452 2.71 11.07 -27.67
N ASN A 453 1.40 10.86 -27.53
CA ASN A 453 0.36 11.66 -28.19
C ASN A 453 -0.18 12.77 -27.28
N GLY A 454 -0.67 13.86 -27.87
CA GLY A 454 -1.28 14.97 -27.13
C GLY A 454 -0.29 15.94 -26.46
N LEU A 455 1.00 15.79 -26.76
CA LEU A 455 2.06 16.73 -26.38
C LEU A 455 2.71 17.29 -27.66
N PRO A 456 3.39 18.45 -27.59
CA PRO A 456 4.09 19.01 -28.74
C PRO A 456 5.10 18.02 -29.33
N GLN A 457 5.16 17.98 -30.66
CA GLN A 457 6.08 17.17 -31.45
C GLN A 457 6.71 18.07 -32.52
N GLY A 458 7.95 17.77 -32.91
CA GLY A 458 8.65 18.52 -33.94
C GLY A 458 10.17 18.39 -33.82
N PRO A 459 10.92 19.07 -34.70
CA PRO A 459 12.37 19.10 -34.63
C PRO A 459 12.87 19.54 -33.26
N GLY A 460 13.84 18.81 -32.71
CA GLY A 460 14.39 19.11 -31.38
C GLY A 460 13.50 18.71 -30.21
N ILE A 461 12.40 17.95 -30.41
CA ILE A 461 11.56 17.41 -29.34
C ILE A 461 11.50 15.89 -29.48
N ALA A 462 11.99 15.16 -28.47
CA ALA A 462 11.89 13.72 -28.37
C ALA A 462 11.07 13.29 -27.15
N THR A 463 10.52 12.08 -27.20
CA THR A 463 9.76 11.47 -26.09
C THR A 463 10.38 10.15 -25.66
N THR A 464 10.33 9.85 -24.36
CA THR A 464 10.73 8.55 -23.82
C THR A 464 9.58 7.53 -23.83
N ALA A 465 8.47 7.81 -24.54
CA ALA A 465 7.37 6.88 -24.66
C ALA A 465 7.84 5.56 -25.30
N GLY A 466 7.50 4.42 -24.69
CA GLY A 466 7.98 3.10 -25.12
C GLY A 466 9.43 2.78 -24.70
N VAL A 467 10.18 3.71 -24.12
CA VAL A 467 11.51 3.45 -23.56
C VAL A 467 11.37 2.78 -22.18
N ALA A 468 12.21 1.76 -21.94
CA ALA A 468 12.25 1.06 -20.65
C ALA A 468 12.55 2.04 -19.51
N LEU A 469 11.91 1.86 -18.36
CA LEU A 469 11.98 2.81 -17.24
C LEU A 469 13.42 3.11 -16.79
N ALA A 470 14.29 2.11 -16.67
CA ALA A 470 15.69 2.33 -16.29
C ALA A 470 16.44 3.22 -17.29
N ASN A 471 16.28 2.95 -18.59
CA ASN A 471 16.85 3.78 -19.65
C ASN A 471 16.28 5.20 -19.65
N SER A 472 14.99 5.37 -19.38
CA SER A 472 14.38 6.70 -19.24
C SER A 472 14.93 7.46 -18.03
N LEU A 473 15.18 6.79 -16.90
CA LEU A 473 15.84 7.41 -15.74
C LEU A 473 17.29 7.76 -16.06
N ALA A 474 18.03 6.87 -16.74
CA ALA A 474 19.41 7.10 -17.15
C ALA A 474 19.53 8.34 -18.07
N LEU A 475 18.57 8.55 -18.98
CA LEU A 475 18.52 9.72 -19.86
C LEU A 475 18.47 11.06 -19.10
N VAL A 476 17.99 11.08 -17.86
CA VAL A 476 18.01 12.29 -17.01
C VAL A 476 19.43 12.79 -16.80
N SER A 477 20.44 11.90 -16.79
CA SER A 477 21.85 12.28 -16.65
C SER A 477 22.40 13.12 -17.83
N ARG A 478 21.68 13.19 -18.96
CA ARG A 478 22.10 13.92 -20.16
C ARG A 478 21.45 15.29 -20.31
N VAL A 479 20.45 15.60 -19.48
CA VAL A 479 19.77 16.90 -19.56
C VAL A 479 20.52 17.96 -18.75
N LYS A 480 20.36 19.23 -19.11
CA LYS A 480 20.96 20.37 -18.39
C LYS A 480 20.07 20.89 -17.27
N VAL A 481 18.76 20.85 -17.48
CA VAL A 481 17.73 21.24 -16.50
C VAL A 481 16.53 20.32 -16.66
N MET A 482 15.87 19.99 -15.56
CA MET A 482 14.59 19.29 -15.55
C MET A 482 13.45 20.26 -15.20
N VAL A 483 12.33 20.19 -15.90
CA VAL A 483 11.06 20.83 -15.52
C VAL A 483 10.10 19.72 -15.11
N CYS A 484 9.65 19.68 -13.86
CA CYS A 484 8.88 18.56 -13.33
C CYS A 484 7.67 19.01 -12.52
N VAL A 485 6.54 18.32 -12.70
CA VAL A 485 5.48 18.28 -11.68
C VAL A 485 5.91 17.40 -10.49
N ASP A 486 5.16 17.44 -9.38
CA ASP A 486 5.38 16.62 -8.17
C ASP A 486 5.17 15.11 -8.42
N SER A 487 6.19 14.46 -9.00
CA SER A 487 6.17 13.06 -9.43
C SER A 487 7.58 12.47 -9.63
N ALA A 488 7.68 11.26 -10.17
CA ALA A 488 8.88 10.41 -10.15
C ALA A 488 10.19 11.06 -10.65
N PHE A 489 10.17 11.79 -11.77
CA PHE A 489 11.39 12.34 -12.38
C PHE A 489 11.92 13.57 -11.64
N LEU A 490 11.12 14.24 -10.80
CA LEU A 490 11.62 15.22 -9.83
C LEU A 490 12.69 14.58 -8.92
N HIS A 491 12.45 13.35 -8.48
CA HIS A 491 13.40 12.60 -7.64
C HIS A 491 14.54 11.98 -8.44
N ALA A 492 14.30 11.59 -9.70
CA ALA A 492 15.35 11.13 -10.61
C ALA A 492 16.36 12.26 -10.92
N ALA A 493 15.88 13.48 -11.13
CA ALA A 493 16.73 14.65 -11.33
C ALA A 493 17.62 14.93 -10.12
N ALA A 494 17.06 14.80 -8.91
CA ALA A 494 17.83 14.91 -7.67
C ALA A 494 18.91 13.83 -7.54
N ALA A 495 18.73 12.65 -8.13
CA ALA A 495 19.70 11.55 -8.11
C ALA A 495 20.90 11.76 -9.04
N HIS A 496 20.75 12.62 -10.05
CA HIS A 496 21.80 12.98 -11.00
C HIS A 496 22.34 14.40 -10.77
N ASP A 497 21.99 15.02 -9.63
CA ASP A 497 22.35 16.42 -9.32
C ASP A 497 22.01 17.42 -10.45
N ILE A 498 20.91 17.18 -11.15
CA ILE A 498 20.41 18.03 -12.22
C ILE A 498 19.63 19.21 -11.63
N PRO A 499 19.90 20.47 -12.04
CA PRO A 499 19.04 21.60 -11.69
C PRO A 499 17.58 21.34 -12.10
N THR A 500 16.64 21.55 -11.19
CA THR A 500 15.23 21.23 -11.43
C THR A 500 14.31 22.40 -11.14
N ILE A 501 13.48 22.75 -12.11
CA ILE A 501 12.35 23.66 -11.93
C ILE A 501 11.12 22.82 -11.58
N ALA A 502 10.71 22.87 -10.31
CA ALA A 502 9.65 22.02 -9.78
C ALA A 502 8.32 22.78 -9.67
N LEU A 503 7.31 22.31 -10.39
CA LEU A 503 5.97 22.88 -10.44
C LEU A 503 5.11 22.23 -9.34
N PHE A 504 4.78 23.00 -8.31
CA PHE A 504 4.01 22.52 -7.17
C PHE A 504 2.67 23.24 -7.03
N GLY A 505 1.70 22.54 -6.45
CA GLY A 505 0.39 23.09 -6.12
C GLY A 505 -0.08 22.64 -4.74
N PRO A 506 -0.89 21.58 -4.64
CA PRO A 506 -1.56 21.21 -3.38
C PRO A 506 -0.65 20.60 -2.31
N THR A 507 0.51 20.07 -2.69
CA THR A 507 1.49 19.44 -1.81
C THR A 507 2.53 20.46 -1.31
N ASP A 508 3.16 20.19 -0.16
CA ASP A 508 4.19 21.06 0.40
C ASP A 508 5.54 20.84 -0.31
N ALA A 509 5.84 21.72 -1.27
CA ALA A 509 7.04 21.65 -2.10
C ALA A 509 8.32 21.50 -1.27
N ARG A 510 8.45 22.30 -0.20
CA ARG A 510 9.64 22.33 0.66
C ARG A 510 9.95 20.99 1.31
N THR A 511 8.92 20.23 1.64
CA THR A 511 9.08 18.92 2.27
C THR A 511 9.48 17.86 1.25
N PHE A 512 8.87 17.87 0.06
CA PHE A 512 9.16 16.91 -1.01
C PHE A 512 10.52 17.12 -1.66
N THR A 513 10.98 18.38 -1.74
CA THR A 513 12.27 18.73 -2.33
C THR A 513 13.35 19.02 -1.30
N ARG A 514 13.10 18.74 -0.01
CA ARG A 514 14.02 19.03 1.12
C ARG A 514 15.47 18.59 0.91
N HIS A 515 15.64 17.47 0.21
CA HIS A 515 16.95 16.85 -0.03
C HIS A 515 17.40 17.01 -1.48
N HIS A 516 16.79 17.91 -2.24
CA HIS A 516 17.20 18.25 -3.59
C HIS A 516 17.82 19.66 -3.58
N PRO A 517 19.16 19.78 -3.54
CA PRO A 517 19.82 21.07 -3.32
C PRO A 517 19.68 22.05 -4.50
N LYS A 518 19.62 21.54 -5.74
CA LYS A 518 19.55 22.35 -6.97
C LYS A 518 18.11 22.54 -7.49
N VAL A 519 17.14 22.68 -6.59
CA VAL A 519 15.73 22.84 -6.95
C VAL A 519 15.30 24.30 -6.89
N THR A 520 14.67 24.76 -7.96
CA THR A 520 13.91 26.02 -7.99
C THR A 520 12.43 25.66 -7.92
N ILE A 521 11.77 26.07 -6.85
CA ILE A 521 10.36 25.73 -6.61
C ILE A 521 9.48 26.84 -7.19
N LEU A 522 8.63 26.50 -8.15
CA LEU A 522 7.53 27.36 -8.59
C LEU A 522 6.25 26.92 -7.87
N TRP A 523 5.83 27.74 -6.90
CA TRP A 523 4.73 27.44 -5.98
C TRP A 523 4.05 28.74 -5.55
N LYS A 524 2.73 28.71 -5.32
CA LYS A 524 1.90 29.92 -5.13
C LYS A 524 1.19 30.02 -3.75
N PRO A 525 1.84 29.71 -2.60
CA PRO A 525 1.19 29.83 -1.29
C PRO A 525 0.78 31.28 -0.94
N GLN A 526 1.45 32.28 -1.51
CA GLN A 526 1.13 33.70 -1.36
C GLN A 526 -0.20 34.09 -2.03
N SER A 527 -0.62 33.37 -3.07
CA SER A 527 -1.87 33.62 -3.81
C SER A 527 -2.99 32.67 -3.38
N PHE A 528 -2.65 31.52 -2.79
CA PHE A 528 -3.60 30.49 -2.37
C PHE A 528 -3.38 30.13 -0.90
N GLY A 529 -4.12 30.75 0.01
CA GLY A 529 -3.99 30.50 1.46
C GLY A 529 -4.30 29.07 1.91
N CYS A 530 -4.96 28.26 1.08
CA CYS A 530 -5.17 26.85 1.35
C CYS A 530 -3.93 25.98 1.10
N VAL A 531 -2.90 26.49 0.41
CA VAL A 531 -1.73 25.73 -0.01
C VAL A 531 -0.63 25.75 1.07
N PRO A 532 -0.11 24.59 1.52
CA PRO A 532 -0.40 23.23 1.05
C PRO A 532 -1.69 22.67 1.68
N CYS A 533 -2.66 22.27 0.85
CA CYS A 533 -3.91 21.66 1.30
C CYS A 533 -3.82 20.14 1.42
N TRP A 534 -2.74 19.53 0.89
CA TRP A 534 -2.48 18.10 0.91
C TRP A 534 -3.64 17.23 0.36
N ARG A 535 -4.43 17.80 -0.56
CA ARG A 535 -5.52 17.07 -1.22
C ARG A 535 -4.99 15.88 -2.01
N ASN A 536 -5.83 14.86 -2.16
CA ASN A 536 -5.61 13.67 -2.96
C ASN A 536 -6.79 13.48 -3.94
N GLU A 537 -6.83 12.37 -4.67
CA GLU A 537 -7.86 12.11 -5.69
C GLU A 537 -9.28 12.02 -5.11
N ASP A 538 -9.40 11.67 -3.82
CA ASP A 538 -10.68 11.59 -3.12
C ASP A 538 -11.18 12.97 -2.66
N MET A 539 -10.25 13.89 -2.37
CA MET A 539 -10.53 15.21 -1.81
C MET A 539 -10.68 16.29 -2.90
N PRO A 540 -11.88 16.88 -3.08
CA PRO A 540 -12.07 17.99 -4.01
C PRO A 540 -11.24 19.21 -3.59
N CYS A 541 -10.88 20.05 -4.56
CA CYS A 541 -10.24 21.32 -4.30
C CYS A 541 -11.17 22.21 -3.46
N GLN A 542 -10.66 22.76 -2.36
CA GLN A 542 -11.44 23.66 -1.50
C GLN A 542 -11.85 24.97 -2.19
N VAL A 543 -11.11 25.37 -3.25
CA VAL A 543 -11.37 26.61 -3.99
C VAL A 543 -12.41 26.41 -5.09
N THR A 544 -12.32 25.31 -5.85
CA THR A 544 -13.19 25.09 -7.02
C THR A 544 -14.30 24.06 -6.79
N GLY A 545 -14.24 23.28 -5.71
CA GLY A 545 -15.09 22.11 -5.51
C GLY A 545 -14.79 20.92 -6.44
N GLN A 546 -13.82 21.06 -7.36
CA GLN A 546 -13.52 20.05 -8.38
C GLN A 546 -12.38 19.11 -7.95
N ARG A 547 -12.42 17.86 -8.41
CA ARG A 547 -11.36 16.85 -8.19
C ARG A 547 -10.31 16.81 -9.30
N SER A 548 -10.47 17.66 -10.32
CA SER A 548 -9.58 17.82 -11.47
C SER A 548 -8.35 18.68 -11.13
N LEU A 549 -7.73 19.28 -12.16
CA LEU A 549 -6.56 20.16 -12.09
C LEU A 549 -6.65 21.22 -10.98
N SER A 550 -5.51 21.54 -10.36
CA SER A 550 -5.46 22.52 -9.28
C SER A 550 -5.31 23.95 -9.81
N PRO A 551 -6.13 24.93 -9.38
CA PRO A 551 -5.96 26.33 -9.80
C PRO A 551 -4.62 26.92 -9.36
N CYS A 552 -4.04 26.45 -8.24
CA CYS A 552 -2.74 26.90 -7.78
C CYS A 552 -1.58 26.48 -8.70
N LEU A 553 -1.71 25.38 -9.44
CA LEU A 553 -0.78 25.01 -10.51
C LEU A 553 -1.00 25.88 -11.75
N ALA A 554 -2.27 26.10 -12.13
CA ALA A 554 -2.63 26.95 -13.27
C ALA A 554 -2.11 28.40 -13.15
N ALA A 555 -1.89 28.87 -11.92
CA ALA A 555 -1.34 30.19 -11.65
C ALA A 555 0.18 30.31 -11.91
N ILE A 556 0.87 29.21 -12.19
CA ILE A 556 2.26 29.24 -12.64
C ILE A 556 2.25 29.52 -14.14
N THR A 557 2.87 30.61 -14.57
CA THR A 557 2.82 31.01 -15.98
C THR A 557 3.93 30.37 -16.79
N THR A 558 3.73 30.24 -18.11
CA THR A 558 4.77 29.76 -19.02
C THR A 558 6.03 30.63 -18.97
N ALA A 559 5.87 31.96 -18.86
CA ALA A 559 6.99 32.89 -18.76
C ALA A 559 7.85 32.63 -17.51
N GLU A 560 7.22 32.43 -16.34
CA GLU A 560 7.93 32.09 -15.11
C GLU A 560 8.77 30.81 -15.24
N VAL A 561 8.23 29.79 -15.92
CA VAL A 561 8.96 28.53 -16.16
C VAL A 561 10.16 28.77 -17.08
N VAL A 562 9.96 29.48 -18.20
CA VAL A 562 11.03 29.79 -19.16
C VAL A 562 12.14 30.61 -18.52
N ASP A 563 11.80 31.62 -17.73
CA ASP A 563 12.78 32.47 -17.05
C ASP A 563 13.55 31.71 -15.97
N ALA A 564 12.87 30.82 -15.23
CA ALA A 564 13.53 29.93 -14.27
C ALA A 564 14.50 28.95 -14.94
N VAL A 565 14.13 28.39 -16.11
CA VAL A 565 15.03 27.54 -16.91
C VAL A 565 16.25 28.33 -17.40
N LYS A 566 16.05 29.53 -17.95
CA LYS A 566 17.15 30.41 -18.39
C LYS A 566 18.12 30.72 -17.25
N ALA A 567 17.59 31.06 -16.07
CA ALA A 567 18.38 31.34 -14.89
C ALA A 567 19.20 30.12 -14.44
N ALA A 568 18.60 28.93 -14.45
CA ALA A 568 19.27 27.67 -14.07
C ALA A 568 20.38 27.26 -15.07
N ILE A 569 20.22 27.55 -16.36
CA ILE A 569 21.28 27.36 -17.36
C ILE A 569 22.40 28.39 -17.17
N GLY A 570 22.04 29.66 -16.95
CA GLY A 570 22.99 30.77 -16.83
C GLY A 570 23.87 30.73 -15.57
N THR A 571 23.42 30.08 -14.49
CA THR A 571 24.16 29.93 -13.23
C THR A 571 25.17 28.77 -13.23
N ASN A 572 25.18 27.93 -14.27
CA ASN A 572 26.13 26.81 -14.42
C ASN A 572 27.40 27.20 -15.24
N ARG A 573 27.76 28.49 -15.28
CA ARG A 573 29.01 28.98 -15.88
C ARG A 573 30.12 29.14 -14.86
#